data_AF-A0A8S0H435-F1
#
_entry.id   AF-A0A8S0H435-F1
#
_cell.length_a   1.000
_cell.length_b   1.000
_cell.length_c   1.000
_cell.angle_alpha   90.00
_cell.angle_beta   90.00
_cell.angle_gamma   90.00
#
_symmetry.space_group_name_H-M   'P 1'
#
loop_
_entity.id
_entity.type
_entity.pdbx_description
1 polymer ?
#
loop_
_entity_poly.entity_id
_entity_poly.type
_entity_poly.pdbx_seq_one_letter_code
_entity_poly.pdbx_strand_id
1 'polypeptide(L)'
;MLDATDWVIPALEIIDARIQQVDPQTQATRKVFDTISDNAANAGVVMGGRAVRPGDVDLRKVPAVLYRNGVIEESGVSAAVLNHPAKGVAWLANKLAAYDVGLEAGQIILGGSFTRPVAARPGDVFHVDYDQLGSIACRFV
;
A
#
# COMPACT_ATOMS: atom_id res chain seq x y z
N MET A 1 -0.53 14.28 -13.03
CA MET A 1 -0.73 13.41 -11.86
C MET A 1 -0.52 14.19 -10.58
N LEU A 2 0.65 14.82 -10.34
CA LEU A 2 0.81 15.70 -9.17
C LEU A 2 -0.19 16.85 -9.17
N ASP A 3 -0.45 17.47 -10.34
CA ASP A 3 -1.46 18.54 -10.48
C ASP A 3 -2.90 18.08 -10.23
N ALA A 4 -3.16 16.78 -10.35
CA ALA A 4 -4.48 16.18 -10.12
C ALA A 4 -4.62 15.59 -8.71
N THR A 5 -3.57 15.70 -7.88
CA THR A 5 -3.54 15.15 -6.53
C THR A 5 -3.76 16.27 -5.53
N ASP A 6 -4.89 16.21 -4.81
CA ASP A 6 -5.17 17.17 -3.75
C ASP A 6 -4.24 16.97 -2.54
N TRP A 7 -4.13 15.74 -2.06
CA TRP A 7 -3.37 15.40 -0.86
C TRP A 7 -2.62 14.08 -1.02
N VAL A 8 -1.47 14.01 -0.38
CA VAL A 8 -0.76 12.76 -0.09
C VAL A 8 -0.86 12.52 1.41
N ILE A 9 -1.28 11.32 1.79
CA ILE A 9 -1.41 10.89 3.19
C ILE A 9 -0.83 9.47 3.33
N PRO A 10 -0.17 9.13 4.43
CA PRO A 10 0.19 7.75 4.74
C PRO A 10 -1.03 6.82 4.74
N ALA A 11 -0.83 5.58 4.29
CA ALA A 11 -1.83 4.53 4.31
C ALA A 11 -1.18 3.16 4.55
N LEU A 12 -1.87 2.32 5.32
CA LEU A 12 -1.60 0.89 5.44
C LEU A 12 -2.62 0.13 4.61
N GLU A 13 -2.14 -0.86 3.88
CA GLU A 13 -2.96 -1.82 3.16
C GLU A 13 -2.98 -3.15 3.92
N ILE A 14 -4.18 -3.66 4.16
CA ILE A 14 -4.39 -5.03 4.63
C ILE A 14 -4.65 -5.85 3.37
N ILE A 15 -3.74 -6.77 3.09
CA ILE A 15 -3.85 -7.71 1.99
C ILE A 15 -4.18 -9.11 2.51
N ASP A 16 -4.93 -9.87 1.74
CA ASP A 16 -5.33 -11.24 2.06
C ASP A 16 -5.39 -12.10 0.79
N ALA A 17 -5.32 -13.42 0.95
CA ALA A 17 -5.42 -14.36 -0.15
C ALA A 17 -6.60 -15.30 0.06
N ARG A 18 -7.59 -15.24 -0.83
CA ARG A 18 -8.73 -16.17 -0.84
C ARG A 18 -8.39 -17.50 -1.54
N ILE A 19 -7.16 -17.61 -2.02
CA ILE A 19 -6.63 -18.75 -2.76
C ILE A 19 -5.47 -19.35 -1.97
N GLN A 20 -5.38 -20.68 -1.97
CA GLN A 20 -4.27 -21.40 -1.33
C GLN A 20 -2.94 -21.03 -2.00
N GLN A 21 -1.92 -20.73 -1.19
CA GLN A 21 -0.59 -20.37 -1.73
C GLN A 21 0.10 -21.55 -2.42
N VAL A 22 -0.13 -22.75 -1.91
CA VAL A 22 0.35 -24.02 -2.44
C VAL A 22 -0.83 -24.96 -2.55
N ASP A 23 -1.05 -25.50 -3.75
CA ASP A 23 -2.09 -26.48 -4.00
C ASP A 23 -1.78 -27.79 -3.23
N PRO A 24 -2.69 -28.31 -2.39
CA PRO A 24 -2.44 -29.47 -1.55
C PRO A 24 -2.18 -30.76 -2.33
N GLN A 25 -2.72 -30.88 -3.55
CA GLN A 25 -2.65 -32.11 -4.34
C GLN A 25 -1.43 -32.13 -5.27
N THR A 26 -1.20 -31.02 -5.95
CA THR A 26 -0.18 -30.87 -7.00
C THR A 26 1.09 -30.20 -6.50
N GLN A 27 1.07 -29.59 -5.31
CA GLN A 27 2.15 -28.77 -4.74
C GLN A 27 2.51 -27.55 -5.62
N ALA A 28 1.66 -27.20 -6.57
CA ALA A 28 1.85 -26.03 -7.41
C ALA A 28 1.67 -24.75 -6.58
N THR A 29 2.55 -23.77 -6.75
CA THR A 29 2.41 -22.45 -6.13
C THR A 29 1.44 -21.59 -6.94
N ARG A 30 0.70 -20.71 -6.24
CA ARG A 30 -0.13 -19.69 -6.90
C ARG A 30 0.67 -18.87 -7.92
N LYS A 31 -0.02 -18.36 -8.92
CA LYS A 31 0.54 -17.50 -9.97
C LYS A 31 -0.04 -16.09 -9.87
N VAL A 32 0.53 -15.17 -10.66
CA VAL A 32 0.13 -13.75 -10.63
C VAL A 32 -1.33 -13.54 -11.05
N PHE A 33 -1.83 -14.31 -12.00
CA PHE A 33 -3.22 -14.20 -12.46
C PHE A 33 -4.22 -14.60 -11.36
N ASP A 34 -3.85 -15.51 -10.46
CA ASP A 34 -4.68 -15.86 -9.30
C ASP A 34 -4.84 -14.63 -8.39
N THR A 35 -3.76 -13.89 -8.17
CA THR A 35 -3.80 -12.64 -7.37
C THR A 35 -4.56 -11.52 -8.09
N ILE A 36 -4.40 -11.38 -9.41
CA ILE A 36 -5.15 -10.39 -10.20
C ILE A 36 -6.66 -10.69 -10.13
N SER A 37 -7.04 -11.96 -10.34
CA SER A 37 -8.42 -12.42 -10.24
C SER A 37 -8.98 -12.24 -8.83
N ASP A 38 -8.14 -12.42 -7.81
CA ASP A 38 -8.47 -12.20 -6.41
C ASP A 38 -8.39 -10.71 -6.02
N ASN A 39 -8.88 -9.81 -6.89
CA ASN A 39 -8.90 -8.35 -6.70
C ASN A 39 -7.58 -7.79 -6.14
N ALA A 40 -6.45 -8.21 -6.72
CA ALA A 40 -5.11 -7.81 -6.31
C ALA A 40 -4.78 -8.05 -4.82
N ALA A 41 -5.39 -9.06 -4.19
CA ALA A 41 -5.28 -9.37 -2.76
C ALA A 41 -5.86 -8.30 -1.80
N ASN A 42 -6.67 -7.36 -2.30
CA ASN A 42 -7.24 -6.29 -1.47
C ASN A 42 -8.11 -6.85 -0.33
N ALA A 43 -7.98 -6.31 0.88
CA ALA A 43 -8.88 -6.62 2.01
C ALA A 43 -9.28 -5.39 2.83
N GLY A 44 -8.34 -4.47 3.13
CA GLY A 44 -8.66 -3.28 3.93
C GLY A 44 -7.63 -2.16 3.78
N VAL A 45 -8.02 -0.95 4.17
CA VAL A 45 -7.18 0.25 4.14
C VAL A 45 -7.31 1.00 5.46
N VAL A 46 -6.20 1.43 6.02
CA VAL A 46 -6.15 2.33 7.18
C VAL A 46 -5.35 3.56 6.79
N MET A 47 -5.97 4.73 6.77
CA MET A 47 -5.29 6.01 6.52
C MET A 47 -5.06 6.74 7.84
N GLY A 48 -3.98 7.50 7.92
CA GLY A 48 -3.67 8.29 9.10
C GLY A 48 -2.38 9.09 8.93
N GLY A 49 -1.93 9.72 10.01
CA GLY A 49 -0.81 10.65 9.97
C GLY A 49 -1.19 12.02 9.42
N ARG A 50 -0.27 12.64 8.69
CA ARG A 50 -0.36 14.02 8.21
C ARG A 50 -0.56 14.05 6.69
N ALA A 51 -1.67 14.64 6.27
CA ALA A 51 -1.87 14.99 4.87
C ALA A 51 -0.99 16.18 4.46
N VAL A 52 -0.38 16.10 3.29
CA VAL A 52 0.47 17.15 2.69
C VAL A 52 0.12 17.36 1.23
N ARG A 53 0.36 18.57 0.69
CA ARG A 53 0.27 18.77 -0.76
C ARG A 53 1.43 18.03 -1.44
N PRO A 54 1.29 17.58 -2.69
CA PRO A 54 2.34 16.81 -3.37
C PRO A 54 3.69 17.52 -3.51
N GLY A 55 3.72 18.86 -3.44
CA GLY A 55 4.93 19.68 -3.52
C GLY A 55 5.53 20.07 -2.16
N ASP A 56 4.85 19.78 -1.04
CA ASP A 56 5.31 20.21 0.29
C ASP A 56 6.52 19.39 0.79
N VAL A 57 6.69 18.17 0.27
CA VAL A 57 7.77 17.26 0.64
C VAL A 57 8.31 16.54 -0.58
N ASP A 58 9.58 16.11 -0.54
CA ASP A 58 10.12 15.18 -1.54
C ASP A 58 9.49 13.80 -1.32
N LEU A 59 8.44 13.50 -2.09
CA LEU A 59 7.69 12.24 -2.01
C LEU A 59 8.54 11.00 -2.25
N ARG A 60 9.77 11.11 -2.76
CA ARG A 60 10.70 9.98 -2.91
C ARG A 60 11.45 9.64 -1.63
N LYS A 61 11.48 10.55 -0.66
CA LYS A 61 12.29 10.44 0.56
C LYS A 61 11.46 10.22 1.82
N VAL A 62 10.18 9.87 1.68
CA VAL A 62 9.32 9.57 2.83
C VAL A 62 9.76 8.23 3.41
N PRO A 63 10.32 8.19 4.64
CA PRO A 63 10.67 6.94 5.29
C PRO A 63 9.43 6.32 5.96
N ALA A 64 9.51 5.04 6.29
CA ALA A 64 8.67 4.48 7.34
C ALA A 64 9.37 3.37 8.12
N VAL A 65 8.99 3.23 9.39
CA VAL A 65 9.37 2.12 10.27
C VAL A 65 8.09 1.42 10.73
N LEU A 66 7.96 0.14 10.40
CA LEU A 66 6.80 -0.68 10.76
C LEU A 66 7.11 -1.50 12.01
N TYR A 67 6.33 -1.25 13.05
CA TYR A 67 6.37 -1.98 14.31
C TYR A 67 5.19 -2.93 14.42
N ARG A 68 5.45 -4.15 14.88
CA ARG A 68 4.44 -5.09 15.39
C ARG A 68 4.75 -5.38 16.85
N ASN A 69 3.79 -5.12 17.73
CA ASN A 69 3.92 -5.35 19.18
C ASN A 69 5.16 -4.67 19.79
N GLY A 70 5.48 -3.45 19.31
CA GLY A 70 6.62 -2.65 19.79
C GLY A 70 7.99 -3.04 19.22
N VAL A 71 8.07 -4.02 18.33
CA VAL A 71 9.31 -4.46 17.68
C VAL A 71 9.28 -4.07 16.20
N ILE A 72 10.40 -3.54 15.69
CA ILE A 72 10.56 -3.23 14.26
C ILE A 72 10.60 -4.54 13.48
N GLU A 73 9.69 -4.69 12.53
CA GLU A 73 9.65 -5.84 11.61
C GLU A 73 10.20 -5.47 10.23
N GLU A 74 9.88 -4.27 9.74
CA GLU A 74 10.30 -3.78 8.43
C GLU A 74 10.58 -2.26 8.48
N SER A 75 11.40 -1.79 7.54
CA SER A 75 11.60 -0.36 7.30
C SER A 75 11.86 -0.11 5.80
N GLY A 76 11.57 1.10 5.33
CA GLY A 76 11.76 1.42 3.92
C GLY A 76 11.61 2.90 3.61
N VAL A 77 11.81 3.23 2.34
CA VAL A 77 11.66 4.58 1.80
C VAL A 77 10.81 4.54 0.54
N SER A 78 9.93 5.52 0.38
CA SER A 78 8.91 5.58 -0.68
C SER A 78 9.46 5.53 -2.11
N ALA A 79 10.74 5.90 -2.36
CA ALA A 79 11.39 5.70 -3.64
C ALA A 79 11.43 4.23 -4.09
N ALA A 80 11.37 3.26 -3.17
CA ALA A 80 11.31 1.84 -3.52
C ALA A 80 10.05 1.48 -4.31
N VAL A 81 9.00 2.32 -4.24
CA VAL A 81 7.82 2.21 -5.10
C VAL A 81 8.13 2.82 -6.46
N LEU A 82 8.56 1.98 -7.40
CA LEU A 82 8.75 2.33 -8.82
C LEU A 82 9.69 3.53 -9.06
N ASN A 83 10.64 3.82 -8.16
CA ASN A 83 11.52 5.00 -8.12
C ASN A 83 10.84 6.32 -7.71
N HIS A 84 9.51 6.38 -7.70
CA HIS A 84 8.70 7.50 -7.21
C HIS A 84 7.28 6.98 -6.96
N PRO A 85 6.71 7.11 -5.75
CA PRO A 85 5.48 6.40 -5.35
C PRO A 85 4.27 6.75 -6.20
N ALA A 86 4.24 7.97 -6.74
CA ALA A 86 3.14 8.43 -7.56
C ALA A 86 3.18 7.95 -9.03
N LYS A 87 4.24 7.24 -9.46
CA LYS A 87 4.30 6.63 -10.81
C LYS A 87 3.25 5.54 -11.00
N GLY A 88 2.91 4.80 -9.94
CA GLY A 88 1.87 3.77 -9.97
C GLY A 88 0.51 4.34 -10.38
N VAL A 89 0.18 5.54 -9.89
CA VAL A 89 -1.07 6.24 -10.21
C VAL A 89 -1.16 6.60 -11.70
N ALA A 90 -0.07 7.15 -12.26
CA ALA A 90 -0.01 7.48 -13.68
C ALA A 90 -0.10 6.22 -14.57
N TRP A 91 0.58 5.14 -14.16
CA TRP A 91 0.48 3.86 -14.84
C TRP A 91 -0.95 3.29 -14.81
N LEU A 92 -1.61 3.34 -13.64
CA LEU A 92 -2.97 2.84 -13.47
C LEU A 92 -3.96 3.59 -14.37
N ALA A 93 -3.91 4.93 -14.38
CA ALA A 93 -4.76 5.73 -15.26
C ALA A 93 -4.58 5.34 -16.75
N ASN A 94 -3.33 5.16 -17.19
CA ASN A 94 -3.05 4.74 -18.58
C ASN A 94 -3.55 3.33 -18.88
N LYS A 95 -3.50 2.41 -17.90
CA LYS A 95 -4.00 1.05 -18.07
C LYS A 95 -5.52 0.99 -18.17
N LEU A 96 -6.22 1.81 -17.39
CA LEU A 96 -7.68 1.87 -17.35
C LEU A 96 -8.28 2.53 -18.59
N ALA A 97 -7.56 3.47 -19.22
CA ALA A 97 -8.02 4.15 -20.44
C ALA A 97 -8.38 3.19 -21.59
N ALA A 98 -7.72 2.03 -21.69
CA ALA A 98 -8.04 1.01 -22.70
C ALA A 98 -9.43 0.36 -22.50
N TYR A 99 -10.04 0.54 -21.33
CA TYR A 99 -11.35 0.04 -20.96
C TYR A 99 -12.40 1.16 -20.83
N ASP A 100 -12.09 2.38 -21.31
CA ASP A 100 -12.93 3.58 -21.15
C ASP A 100 -13.21 3.91 -19.67
N VAL A 101 -12.24 3.62 -18.79
CA VAL A 101 -12.30 3.91 -17.36
C VAL A 101 -11.26 4.98 -17.01
N GLY A 102 -11.72 6.02 -16.33
CA GLY A 102 -10.88 7.08 -15.75
C GLY A 102 -10.69 6.92 -14.24
N LEU A 103 -9.69 7.61 -13.69
CA LEU A 103 -9.63 7.88 -12.26
C LEU A 103 -10.46 9.13 -11.98
N GLU A 104 -11.37 9.04 -11.02
CA GLU A 104 -12.35 10.08 -10.73
C GLU A 104 -11.90 11.00 -9.60
N ALA A 105 -12.38 12.25 -9.63
CA ALA A 105 -12.12 13.20 -8.55
C ALA A 105 -12.64 12.66 -7.21
N GLY A 106 -11.83 12.81 -6.15
CA GLY A 106 -12.15 12.30 -4.82
C GLY A 106 -11.78 10.83 -4.57
N GLN A 107 -11.28 10.11 -5.58
CA GLN A 107 -10.75 8.76 -5.34
C GLN A 107 -9.44 8.78 -4.55
N ILE A 108 -9.24 7.72 -3.76
CA ILE A 108 -8.00 7.44 -3.04
C ILE A 108 -7.27 6.34 -3.79
N ILE A 109 -6.01 6.58 -4.14
CA ILE A 109 -5.19 5.63 -4.89
C ILE A 109 -3.97 5.24 -4.04
N LEU A 110 -3.85 3.96 -3.70
CA LEU A 110 -2.67 3.42 -3.03
C LEU A 110 -1.56 3.18 -4.07
N GLY A 111 -0.41 3.82 -3.88
CA GLY A 111 0.70 3.79 -4.86
C GLY A 111 1.52 2.50 -4.87
N GLY A 112 1.39 1.68 -3.83
CA GLY A 112 2.17 0.45 -3.60
C GLY A 112 2.99 0.49 -2.32
N SER A 113 3.38 -0.69 -1.83
CA SER A 113 4.19 -0.83 -0.61
C SER A 113 5.69 -0.68 -0.89
N PHE A 114 6.41 -0.06 0.05
CA PHE A 114 7.86 0.01 0.09
C PHE A 114 8.47 -0.83 1.23
N THR A 115 7.66 -1.69 1.85
CA THR A 115 8.08 -2.74 2.80
C THR A 115 7.47 -4.08 2.39
N ARG A 116 8.04 -5.19 2.86
CA ARG A 116 7.38 -6.50 2.67
C ARG A 116 6.14 -6.58 3.59
N PRO A 117 5.08 -7.29 3.20
CA PRO A 117 3.94 -7.52 4.08
C PRO A 117 4.36 -8.27 5.34
N VAL A 118 3.86 -7.81 6.49
CA VAL A 118 4.06 -8.47 7.78
C VAL A 118 2.75 -9.15 8.18
N ALA A 119 2.82 -10.44 8.52
CA ALA A 119 1.65 -11.21 8.91
C ALA A 119 1.01 -10.63 10.19
N ALA A 120 -0.30 -10.38 10.14
CA ALA A 120 -1.11 -9.97 11.28
C ALA A 120 -1.84 -11.17 11.89
N ARG A 121 -1.90 -11.23 13.22
CA ARG A 121 -2.62 -12.23 14.00
C ARG A 121 -3.57 -11.57 15.00
N PRO A 122 -4.62 -12.26 15.47
CA PRO A 122 -5.44 -11.76 16.56
C PRO A 122 -4.59 -11.33 17.76
N GLY A 123 -4.84 -10.12 18.27
CA GLY A 123 -4.08 -9.51 19.35
C GLY A 123 -2.91 -8.62 18.92
N ASP A 124 -2.43 -8.73 17.67
CA ASP A 124 -1.32 -7.90 17.20
C ASP A 124 -1.69 -6.42 17.14
N VAL A 125 -0.75 -5.58 17.58
CA VAL A 125 -0.80 -4.12 17.46
C VAL A 125 0.26 -3.68 16.45
N PHE A 126 -0.17 -2.99 15.41
CA PHE A 126 0.71 -2.36 14.45
C PHE A 126 0.80 -0.87 14.72
N HIS A 127 2.02 -0.35 14.64
CA HIS A 127 2.32 1.07 14.65
C HIS A 127 3.31 1.33 13.53
N VAL A 128 3.04 2.29 12.65
CA VAL A 128 3.92 2.64 11.55
C VAL A 128 4.22 4.12 11.61
N ASP A 129 5.49 4.43 11.79
CA ASP A 129 6.01 5.79 11.90
C ASP A 129 6.55 6.23 10.53
N TYR A 130 5.97 7.30 9.97
CA TYR A 130 6.37 7.92 8.69
C TYR A 130 7.14 9.23 8.91
N ASP A 131 7.81 9.38 10.07
CA ASP A 131 8.60 10.55 10.43
C ASP A 131 7.76 11.84 10.36
N GLN A 132 8.13 12.82 9.52
CA GLN A 132 7.44 14.09 9.38
C GLN A 132 5.97 13.97 8.90
N LEU A 133 5.58 12.81 8.37
CA LEU A 133 4.19 12.53 7.97
C LEU A 133 3.36 11.87 9.08
N GLY A 134 3.89 11.77 10.31
CA GLY A 134 3.17 11.21 11.45
C GLY A 134 3.07 9.69 11.39
N SER A 135 2.09 9.13 12.08
CA SER A 135 1.99 7.67 12.26
C SER A 135 0.59 7.12 12.04
N ILE A 136 0.51 5.83 11.71
CA ILE A 136 -0.72 5.03 11.68
C ILE A 136 -0.63 3.95 12.74
N ALA A 137 -1.73 3.64 13.42
CA ALA A 137 -1.80 2.50 14.32
C ALA A 137 -3.14 1.76 14.16
N CYS A 138 -3.09 0.44 14.29
CA CYS A 138 -4.28 -0.40 14.36
C CYS A 138 -4.02 -1.63 15.24
N ARG A 139 -5.10 -2.24 15.73
CA ARG A 139 -5.07 -3.48 16.51
C ARG A 139 -6.00 -4.49 15.85
N PHE A 140 -5.52 -5.72 15.69
CA PHE A 140 -6.34 -6.85 15.26
C PHE A 140 -7.00 -7.46 16.50
N VAL A 141 -8.34 -7.48 16.53
CA VAL A 141 -9.16 -7.95 17.65
C VAL A 141 -9.96 -9.20 17.30
#